data_AF-A0A523DB53-F1
#
_entry.id   AF-A0A523DB53-F1
#
_cell.length_a   1.000
_cell.length_b   1.000
_cell.length_c   1.000
_cell.angle_alpha   90.00
_cell.angle_beta   90.00
_cell.angle_gamma   90.00
#
_symmetry.space_group_name_H-M   'P 1'
#
loop_
_entity.id
_entity.type
_entity.pdbx_description
1 polymer ?
#
loop_
_entity_poly.entity_id
_entity_poly.type
_entity_poly.pdbx_seq_one_letter_code
_entity_poly.pdbx_strand_id
1 'polypeptide(L)'
;MSHRGKVLIRVGITLGLLAFLAYQMDLSKLWFILVSASPLLVLLGTLIHLLSVLLSVVRWRTILVNFDIHIDYSPLAKITFIGFFFNMFLPSGIGGDFFRAYYLSKRKDRGMSTTLTTTILERSGGLCALLVIGTLFAA
;
A
#
# COMPACT_ATOMS: atom_id res chain seq x y z
N MET A 1 20.16 4.36 -22.73
CA MET A 1 20.25 5.30 -21.58
C MET A 1 20.61 4.51 -20.32
N SER A 2 21.79 4.75 -19.74
CA SER A 2 22.33 4.03 -18.58
C SER A 2 21.34 4.05 -17.41
N HIS A 3 21.11 2.88 -16.80
CA HIS A 3 20.16 2.66 -15.69
C HIS A 3 20.39 3.66 -14.53
N ARG A 4 21.65 4.11 -14.35
CA ARG A 4 22.06 5.11 -13.36
C ARG A 4 21.52 6.51 -13.64
N GLY A 5 21.41 6.93 -14.91
CA GLY A 5 20.92 8.27 -15.28
C GLY A 5 19.44 8.47 -14.97
N LYS A 6 18.62 7.42 -15.15
CA LYS A 6 17.19 7.47 -14.81
C LYS A 6 16.97 7.60 -13.30
N VAL A 7 17.80 6.92 -12.49
CA VAL A 7 17.74 7.02 -11.02
C VAL A 7 18.16 8.41 -10.56
N LEU A 8 19.23 8.97 -11.11
CA LEU A 8 19.69 10.32 -10.75
C LEU A 8 18.63 11.39 -11.03
N ILE A 9 17.99 11.34 -12.20
CA ILE A 9 16.91 12.27 -12.57
C ILE A 9 15.73 12.11 -11.60
N ARG A 10 15.32 10.87 -11.29
CA ARG A 10 14.20 10.61 -10.39
C ARG A 10 14.47 11.11 -8.98
N VAL A 11 15.68 10.87 -8.46
CA VAL A 11 16.12 11.39 -7.15
C VAL A 11 16.17 12.92 -7.16
N GLY A 12 16.72 13.53 -8.21
CA GLY A 12 16.77 14.99 -8.37
C GLY A 12 15.39 15.63 -8.39
N ILE A 13 14.44 15.04 -9.13
CA ILE A 13 13.04 15.50 -9.16
C ILE A 13 12.39 15.36 -7.78
N THR A 14 12.54 14.21 -7.12
CA THR A 14 11.97 13.98 -5.78
C THR A 14 12.54 14.97 -4.76
N LEU A 15 13.86 15.15 -4.72
CA LEU A 15 14.51 16.10 -3.82
C LEU A 15 14.14 17.55 -4.13
N GLY A 16 14.06 17.91 -5.42
CA GLY A 16 13.64 19.23 -5.86
C GLY A 16 12.20 19.54 -5.45
N LEU A 17 11.28 18.58 -5.62
CA LEU A 17 9.89 18.71 -5.16
C LEU A 17 9.80 18.83 -3.65
N LEU A 18 10.54 18.01 -2.89
CA LEU A 18 10.57 18.09 -1.42
C LEU A 18 11.15 19.42 -0.93
N ALA A 19 12.21 19.93 -1.57
CA ALA A 19 12.79 21.22 -1.24
C ALA A 19 11.83 22.37 -1.57
N PHE A 20 11.13 22.29 -2.71
CA PHE A 20 10.10 23.27 -3.07
C PHE A 20 8.93 23.27 -2.09
N LEU A 21 8.48 22.09 -1.66
CA LEU A 21 7.46 21.92 -0.63
C LEU A 21 7.93 22.51 0.71
N ALA A 22 9.16 22.18 1.13
CA ALA A 22 9.75 22.71 2.36
C ALA A 22 9.97 24.22 2.32
N TYR A 23 10.20 24.80 1.14
CA TYR A 23 10.31 26.25 0.96
C TYR A 23 8.94 26.96 1.05
N GLN A 24 7.88 26.35 0.51
CA GLN A 24 6.52 26.89 0.66
C GLN A 24 5.93 26.68 2.05
N MET A 25 6.34 25.62 2.74
CA MET A 25 5.81 25.27 4.05
C MET A 25 6.56 26.00 5.16
N ASP A 26 5.80 26.57 6.09
CA ASP A 26 6.35 27.07 7.35
C ASP A 26 6.70 25.86 8.24
N LEU A 27 7.97 25.45 8.21
CA LEU A 27 8.51 24.33 8.97
C LEU A 27 8.28 24.49 10.49
N SER A 28 8.21 25.72 10.98
CA SER A 28 7.93 26.01 12.39
C SER A 28 6.48 25.65 12.73
N LYS A 29 5.53 26.00 11.85
CA LYS A 29 4.12 25.60 12.01
C LYS A 29 3.94 24.08 11.89
N LEU A 30 4.64 23.44 10.95
CA LEU A 30 4.63 21.97 10.83
C LEU A 30 5.05 21.31 12.15
N TRP A 31 6.18 21.76 12.72
CA TRP A 31 6.67 21.23 13.99
C TRP A 31 5.67 21.44 15.13
N PHE A 32 5.08 22.64 15.23
CA PHE A 32 4.07 22.93 16.23
C PHE A 32 2.84 22.02 16.11
N ILE A 33 2.36 21.77 14.88
CA ILE A 33 1.23 20.87 14.63
C ILE A 33 1.56 19.43 15.05
N LEU A 34 2.77 18.96 14.75
CA LEU A 34 3.20 17.60 15.12
C LEU A 34 3.28 17.41 16.64
N VAL A 35 3.81 18.40 17.37
CA VAL A 35 3.92 18.33 18.84
C VAL A 35 2.58 18.57 19.52
N SER A 36 1.71 19.39 18.94
CA SER A 36 0.37 19.70 19.47
C SER A 36 -0.68 18.66 19.08
N ALA A 37 -0.31 17.65 18.28
CA ALA A 37 -1.22 16.60 17.87
C ALA A 37 -1.67 15.80 19.11
N SER A 38 -2.99 15.68 19.29
CA SER A 38 -3.51 14.93 20.43
C SER A 38 -3.14 13.44 20.29
N PRO A 39 -2.51 12.81 21.30
CA PRO A 39 -2.13 11.40 21.25
C PRO A 39 -3.32 10.46 21.01
N LEU A 40 -4.50 10.84 21.50
CA LEU A 40 -5.73 10.05 21.33
C LEU A 40 -6.15 9.96 19.85
N LEU A 41 -6.13 11.07 19.11
CA LEU A 41 -6.47 11.04 17.68
C LEU A 41 -5.44 10.25 16.86
N VAL A 42 -4.15 10.32 17.22
CA VAL A 42 -3.10 9.51 16.56
C VAL A 42 -3.32 8.03 16.82
N LEU A 43 -3.66 7.65 18.05
CA LEU A 43 -3.99 6.27 18.40
C LEU A 43 -5.22 5.77 17.64
N LEU A 44 -6.29 6.56 17.61
CA LEU A 44 -7.51 6.23 16.86
C LEU A 44 -7.22 6.07 15.37
N GLY A 45 -6.47 6.99 14.76
CA GLY A 45 -6.05 6.90 13.36
C GLY A 45 -5.26 5.62 13.08
N THR A 46 -4.37 5.24 14.00
CA THR A 46 -3.57 4.01 13.90
C THR A 46 -4.45 2.76 14.00
N LEU A 47 -5.42 2.74 14.92
CA LEU A 47 -6.36 1.62 15.06
C LEU A 47 -7.26 1.49 13.84
N ILE A 48 -7.77 2.59 13.30
CA ILE A 48 -8.57 2.61 12.07
C ILE A 48 -7.74 2.10 10.88
N HIS A 49 -6.47 2.51 10.79
CA HIS A 49 -5.57 2.01 9.76
C HIS A 49 -5.32 0.51 9.91
N LEU A 50 -5.06 0.04 11.13
CA LEU A 50 -4.87 -1.39 11.40
C LEU A 50 -6.11 -2.21 11.03
N LEU A 51 -7.32 -1.73 11.37
CA LEU A 51 -8.57 -2.36 10.96
C LEU A 51 -8.71 -2.39 9.44
N SER A 52 -8.33 -1.32 8.74
CA SER A 52 -8.34 -1.26 7.28
C SER A 52 -7.39 -2.29 6.64
N VAL A 53 -6.22 -2.51 7.24
CA VAL A 53 -5.28 -3.55 6.81
C VAL A 53 -5.89 -4.94 7.01
N LEU A 54 -6.55 -5.20 8.15
CA LEU A 54 -7.21 -6.48 8.41
C LEU A 54 -8.39 -6.73 7.46
N LEU A 55 -9.19 -5.71 7.16
CA LEU A 55 -10.26 -5.79 6.15
C LEU A 55 -9.70 -6.14 4.77
N SER A 56 -8.52 -5.62 4.43
CA SER A 56 -7.84 -5.95 3.17
C SER A 56 -7.46 -7.43 3.11
N VAL A 57 -7.08 -8.06 4.23
CA VAL A 57 -6.84 -9.51 4.32
C VAL A 57 -8.12 -10.30 4.03
N VAL A 58 -9.24 -9.89 4.63
CA VAL A 58 -10.54 -10.54 4.40
C VAL A 58 -10.93 -10.45 2.93
N ARG A 59 -10.84 -9.25 2.34
CA ARG A 59 -11.15 -9.02 0.92
C ARG A 59 -10.27 -9.87 0.01
N TRP A 60 -8.97 -9.91 0.28
CA TRP A 60 -8.04 -10.69 -0.53
C TRP A 60 -8.33 -12.19 -0.44
N ARG A 61 -8.66 -12.70 0.76
CA ARG A 61 -9.09 -14.10 0.93
C ARG A 61 -10.33 -14.41 0.08
N THR A 62 -11.32 -13.53 0.06
CA THR A 62 -12.53 -13.72 -0.77
C THR A 62 -12.17 -13.83 -2.25
N ILE A 63 -11.23 -13.01 -2.74
CA ILE A 63 -10.74 -13.12 -4.12
C ILE A 63 -10.04 -14.46 -4.32
N LEU A 64 -9.15 -14.87 -3.41
CA LEU A 64 -8.40 -16.13 -3.52
C LEU A 64 -9.29 -17.37 -3.52
N VAL A 65 -10.38 -17.39 -2.74
CA VAL A 65 -11.34 -18.49 -2.72
C VAL A 65 -12.01 -18.68 -4.09
N ASN A 66 -12.29 -17.60 -4.82
CA ASN A 66 -12.82 -17.69 -6.20
C ASN A 66 -11.82 -18.31 -7.19
N PHE A 67 -10.52 -18.30 -6.86
CA PHE A 67 -9.47 -19.00 -7.60
C PHE A 67 -9.16 -20.38 -7.01
N ASP A 68 -10.02 -20.94 -6.16
CA ASP A 68 -9.84 -22.24 -5.50
C ASP A 68 -8.61 -22.29 -4.57
N ILE A 69 -8.17 -21.13 -4.06
CA ILE A 69 -7.05 -20.99 -3.12
C ILE A 69 -7.60 -20.78 -1.72
N HIS A 70 -7.54 -21.83 -0.91
CA HIS A 70 -8.03 -21.84 0.46
C HIS A 70 -6.88 -21.68 1.46
N ILE A 71 -6.81 -20.51 2.10
CA ILE A 71 -5.81 -20.15 3.11
C ILE A 71 -6.51 -19.48 4.29
N ASP A 72 -6.05 -19.80 5.50
CA ASP A 72 -6.56 -19.21 6.73
C ASP A 72 -6.15 -17.74 6.89
N TYR A 73 -6.93 -16.99 7.67
CA TYR A 73 -6.72 -15.56 7.87
C TYR A 73 -5.35 -15.22 8.47
N SER A 74 -4.86 -16.03 9.43
CA SER A 74 -3.58 -15.77 10.11
C SER A 74 -2.35 -15.79 9.18
N PRO A 75 -2.10 -16.84 8.38
CA PRO A 75 -1.00 -16.82 7.42
C PRO A 75 -1.18 -15.75 6.34
N LEU A 76 -2.42 -15.47 5.92
CA LEU A 76 -2.68 -14.42 4.93
C LEU A 76 -2.38 -13.02 5.49
N ALA A 77 -2.75 -12.75 6.75
CA ALA A 77 -2.41 -11.52 7.44
C ALA A 77 -0.90 -11.32 7.55
N LYS A 78 -0.15 -12.39 7.91
CA LYS A 78 1.32 -12.34 7.93
C LYS A 78 1.91 -11.96 6.57
N ILE A 79 1.42 -12.57 5.48
CA ILE A 79 1.85 -12.26 4.11
C ILE A 79 1.52 -10.80 3.75
N THR A 80 0.33 -10.31 4.13
CA THR A 80 -0.08 -8.92 3.91
C THR A 80 0.83 -7.95 4.66
N PHE A 81 1.15 -8.19 5.95
CA PHE A 81 2.06 -7.33 6.71
C PHE A 81 3.48 -7.33 6.15
N ILE A 82 3.99 -8.48 5.69
CA ILE A 82 5.28 -8.55 4.99
C ILE A 82 5.22 -7.70 3.70
N GLY A 83 4.13 -7.80 2.95
CA GLY A 83 3.91 -6.96 1.76
C GLY A 83 3.92 -5.48 2.09
N PHE A 84 3.23 -5.05 3.15
CA PHE A 84 3.22 -3.67 3.64
C PHE A 84 4.61 -3.18 4.04
N PHE A 85 5.37 -4.00 4.77
CA PHE A 85 6.77 -3.70 5.11
C PHE A 85 7.59 -3.43 3.84
N PHE A 86 7.58 -4.35 2.87
CA PHE A 86 8.32 -4.15 1.63
C PHE A 86 7.81 -2.97 0.80
N ASN A 87 6.52 -2.62 0.89
CA ASN A 87 5.98 -1.44 0.22
C ASN A 87 6.55 -0.13 0.82
N MET A 88 6.73 -0.07 2.15
CA MET A 88 7.32 1.09 2.81
C MET A 88 8.83 1.24 2.56
N PHE A 89 9.56 0.12 2.45
CA PHE A 89 11.01 0.14 2.25
C PHE A 89 11.45 0.17 0.78
N LEU A 90 10.62 -0.34 -0.15
CA LEU A 90 10.94 -0.37 -1.57
C LEU A 90 10.21 0.75 -2.33
N PRO A 91 10.93 1.73 -2.89
CA PRO A 91 10.34 2.90 -3.55
C PRO A 91 9.56 2.57 -4.84
N SER A 92 9.58 1.32 -5.31
CA SER A 92 8.90 0.90 -6.52
C SER A 92 7.44 0.53 -6.32
N GLY A 93 6.96 0.34 -5.06
CA GLY A 93 5.60 -0.14 -4.76
C GLY A 93 5.29 -1.58 -5.23
N ILE A 94 6.07 -2.09 -6.18
CA ILE A 94 6.00 -3.44 -6.79
C ILE A 94 6.58 -4.49 -5.84
N GLY A 95 7.54 -4.10 -4.99
CA GLY A 95 8.19 -5.01 -4.05
C GLY A 95 7.21 -5.73 -3.12
N GLY A 96 6.28 -4.99 -2.50
CA GLY A 96 5.28 -5.57 -1.60
C GLY A 96 4.42 -6.65 -2.27
N ASP A 97 3.97 -6.39 -3.50
CA ASP A 97 3.13 -7.33 -4.25
C ASP A 97 3.91 -8.52 -4.80
N PHE A 98 5.17 -8.32 -5.18
CA PHE A 98 6.08 -9.39 -5.55
C PHE A 98 6.32 -10.36 -4.38
N PHE A 99 6.59 -9.83 -3.18
CA PHE A 99 6.78 -10.67 -1.99
C PHE A 99 5.49 -11.37 -1.57
N ARG A 100 4.32 -10.72 -1.65
CA ARG A 100 3.03 -11.40 -1.44
C ARG A 100 2.86 -12.58 -2.40
N ALA A 101 3.20 -12.39 -3.68
CA ALA A 101 3.14 -13.44 -4.70
C ALA A 101 4.13 -14.58 -4.48
N TYR A 102 5.35 -14.25 -4.08
CA TYR A 102 6.39 -15.21 -3.75
C TYR A 102 6.03 -16.08 -2.53
N TYR A 103 5.53 -15.46 -1.45
CA TYR A 103 5.16 -16.21 -0.24
C TYR A 103 3.87 -17.03 -0.44
N LEU A 104 2.96 -16.57 -1.29
CA LEU A 104 1.76 -17.32 -1.64
C LEU A 104 2.10 -18.55 -2.49
N SER A 105 2.94 -18.37 -3.52
CA SER A 105 3.34 -19.46 -4.41
C SER A 105 4.09 -20.57 -3.67
N LYS A 106 4.97 -20.21 -2.73
CA LYS A 106 5.71 -21.17 -1.89
C LYS A 106 4.81 -22.04 -0.99
N ARG A 107 3.59 -21.60 -0.65
CA ARG A 107 2.70 -22.32 0.27
C ARG A 107 1.71 -23.27 -0.40
N LYS A 108 1.35 -23.04 -1.66
CA LYS A 108 0.27 -23.80 -2.35
C LYS A 108 0.65 -24.28 -3.75
N ASP A 109 1.91 -24.15 -4.16
CA ASP A 109 2.43 -24.59 -5.47
C ASP A 109 1.68 -23.98 -6.68
N ARG A 110 0.92 -22.90 -6.45
CA ARG A 110 0.24 -22.14 -7.50
C ARG A 110 1.10 -20.94 -7.89
N GLY A 111 1.32 -20.80 -9.19
CA GLY A 111 2.33 -19.91 -9.76
C GLY A 111 2.18 -18.44 -9.36
N MET A 112 3.31 -17.73 -9.37
CA MET A 112 3.44 -16.30 -9.07
C MET A 112 2.44 -15.43 -9.86
N SER A 113 2.03 -15.88 -11.04
CA SER A 113 1.01 -15.26 -11.91
C SER A 113 -0.35 -15.09 -11.20
N THR A 114 -0.85 -16.11 -10.51
CA THR A 114 -2.19 -16.07 -9.88
C THR A 114 -2.27 -15.00 -8.80
N THR A 115 -1.21 -14.82 -8.01
CA THR A 115 -1.19 -13.79 -6.98
C THR A 115 -1.16 -12.39 -7.59
N LEU A 116 -0.34 -12.17 -8.61
CA LEU A 116 -0.27 -10.88 -9.31
C LEU A 116 -1.63 -10.52 -9.92
N THR A 117 -2.33 -11.49 -10.53
CA THR A 117 -3.69 -11.29 -11.03
C THR A 117 -4.65 -10.92 -9.90
N THR A 118 -4.60 -11.59 -8.76
CA THR A 118 -5.49 -11.27 -7.62
C THR A 118 -5.23 -9.87 -7.05
N THR A 119 -3.97 -9.43 -7.03
CA THR A 119 -3.59 -8.08 -6.62
C THR A 119 -4.08 -7.02 -7.61
N ILE A 120 -3.98 -7.29 -8.91
CA ILE A 120 -4.52 -6.39 -9.94
C ILE A 120 -6.04 -6.28 -9.77
N LEU A 121 -6.73 -7.40 -9.55
CA LEU A 121 -8.17 -7.42 -9.29
C LEU A 121 -8.54 -6.62 -8.04
N GLU A 122 -7.75 -6.76 -6.95
CA GLU A 122 -7.89 -5.95 -5.72
C GLU A 122 -7.79 -4.44 -6.02
N ARG A 123 -6.83 -4.04 -6.85
CA ARG A 123 -6.60 -2.63 -7.20
C ARG A 123 -7.71 -2.08 -8.09
N SER A 124 -8.12 -2.84 -9.12
CA SER A 124 -9.23 -2.45 -9.99
C SER A 124 -10.54 -2.29 -9.23
N GLY A 125 -10.87 -3.23 -8.33
CA GLY A 125 -12.08 -3.11 -7.51
C GLY A 125 -12.04 -1.89 -6.59
N GLY A 126 -10.87 -1.58 -6.01
CA GLY A 126 -10.69 -0.36 -5.19
C GLY A 126 -10.83 0.92 -6.01
N LEU A 127 -10.25 0.96 -7.21
CA LEU A 127 -10.36 2.12 -8.11
C LEU A 127 -11.81 2.34 -8.58
N CYS A 128 -12.51 1.27 -8.96
CA CYS A 128 -13.92 1.36 -9.34
C CYS A 128 -14.78 1.90 -8.18
N ALA A 129 -14.59 1.38 -6.96
CA ALA A 129 -15.29 1.88 -5.78
C ALA A 129 -14.99 3.37 -5.52
N LEU A 130 -13.71 3.76 -5.63
CA LEU A 130 -13.29 5.16 -5.47
C LEU A 130 -13.95 6.07 -6.50
N LEU A 131 -14.00 5.66 -7.77
CA LEU A 131 -14.65 6.43 -8.84
C LEU A 131 -16.14 6.58 -8.59
N VAL A 132 -16.84 5.50 -8.23
CA VAL A 132 -18.29 5.54 -7.93
C VAL A 132 -18.57 6.48 -6.77
N ILE A 133 -17.84 6.35 -5.66
CA ILE A 133 -17.96 7.25 -4.51
C ILE A 133 -17.71 8.69 -4.93
N GLY A 134 -16.60 8.95 -5.65
CA GLY A 134 -16.23 10.28 -6.11
C GLY A 134 -17.31 10.92 -7.00
N THR A 135 -17.91 10.17 -7.92
CA THR A 135 -18.99 10.68 -8.77
C THR A 135 -20.30 10.91 -8.02
N LEU A 136 -20.61 10.07 -7.01
CA LEU A 136 -21.83 10.24 -6.21
C LEU A 136 -21.76 11.46 -5.30
N PHE A 137 -20.59 11.78 -4.76
CA PHE A 137 -20.39 12.98 -3.94
C PHE A 137 -20.14 14.25 -4.76
N ALA A 138 -19.89 14.12 -6.06
CA ALA A 138 -19.76 15.25 -6.98
C ALA A 138 -21.10 15.70 -7.59
N ALA A 139 -22.17 14.89 -7.43
CA ALA A 139 -23.54 15.20 -7.83
C ALA A 139 -24.32 15.85 -6.67
#